data_AF-J9DVH3-F1
#
_entry.id   AF-J9DVH3-F1
#
_cell.length_a   1.000
_cell.length_b   1.000
_cell.length_c   1.000
_cell.angle_alpha   90.00
_cell.angle_beta   90.00
_cell.angle_gamma   90.00
#
_symmetry.space_group_name_H-M   'P 1'
#
loop_
_entity.id
_entity.type
_entity.pdbx_description
1 polymer ?
#
loop_
_entity_poly.entity_id
_entity_poly.type
_entity_poly.pdbx_seq_one_letter_code
_entity_poly.pdbx_strand_id
1 'polypeptide(L)'
;MQAFEKDRFRSSVLYFSNEENERSNEENERILPGAVIAGNSDHVRFLYTLADIGYAYGNNYLRKSASDVLNQIPPDTMSVTMLKGLVESGQLFNLLPSESSNYVLHLLRVLHSLLLPCNGHFMIEATEFQIFFLTSPSCLAVFSFLEDPQILCRWDEYVCSTIVWWLANIAKFILFVAARLKYLRTTGVDGSGCFETGRIIDREQTVFKELCCVVARDLNNRIEENPEIIETIFQV
;
A
#
# COMPACT_ATOMS: atom_id res chain seq x y z
N MET A 1 -37.39 -9.95 33.28
CA MET A 1 -36.62 -11.02 32.62
C MET A 1 -36.89 -11.13 31.10
N GLN A 2 -38.07 -10.75 30.58
CA GLN A 2 -38.38 -10.79 29.14
C GLN A 2 -37.83 -9.62 28.28
N ALA A 3 -37.39 -8.51 28.89
CA ALA A 3 -36.84 -7.37 28.14
C ALA A 3 -35.39 -7.59 27.69
N PHE A 4 -34.58 -8.32 28.47
CA PHE A 4 -33.17 -8.59 28.17
C PHE A 4 -32.96 -9.61 27.04
N GLU A 5 -33.95 -10.46 26.77
CA GLU A 5 -33.88 -11.50 25.73
C GLU A 5 -34.25 -10.93 24.35
N LYS A 6 -35.13 -9.91 24.32
CA LYS A 6 -35.57 -9.23 23.09
C LYS A 6 -34.47 -8.37 22.47
N ASP A 7 -33.64 -7.72 23.28
CA ASP A 7 -32.50 -6.92 22.79
C ASP A 7 -31.34 -7.78 22.27
N ARG A 8 -31.11 -8.95 22.89
CA ARG A 8 -30.13 -9.91 22.39
C ARG A 8 -30.53 -10.47 21.01
N PHE A 9 -31.82 -10.80 20.84
CA PHE A 9 -32.33 -11.29 19.55
C PHE A 9 -32.28 -10.22 18.46
N ARG A 10 -32.58 -8.96 18.78
CA ARG A 10 -32.50 -7.83 17.84
C ARG A 10 -31.08 -7.51 17.41
N SER A 11 -30.13 -7.57 18.35
CA SER A 11 -28.70 -7.41 18.05
C SER A 11 -28.22 -8.53 17.13
N SER A 12 -28.50 -9.79 17.45
CA SER A 12 -28.07 -10.93 16.63
C SER A 12 -28.66 -10.90 15.21
N VAL A 13 -29.90 -10.45 15.03
CA VAL A 13 -30.52 -10.30 13.69
C VAL A 13 -29.88 -9.17 12.89
N LEU A 14 -29.50 -8.05 13.53
CA LEU A 14 -28.78 -6.95 12.88
C LEU A 14 -27.34 -7.30 12.49
N TYR A 15 -26.62 -8.04 13.34
CA TYR A 15 -25.28 -8.57 13.00
C TYR A 15 -25.35 -9.57 11.85
N PHE A 16 -26.33 -10.47 11.88
CA PHE A 16 -26.52 -11.46 10.82
C PHE A 16 -26.89 -10.83 9.47
N SER A 17 -27.74 -9.81 9.48
CA SER A 17 -28.12 -9.09 8.24
C SER A 17 -27.01 -8.19 7.70
N ASN A 18 -26.12 -7.67 8.54
CA ASN A 18 -24.91 -6.98 8.08
C ASN A 18 -23.89 -7.95 7.48
N GLU A 19 -23.65 -9.12 8.10
CA GLU A 19 -22.75 -10.14 7.56
C GLU A 19 -23.24 -10.73 6.23
N GLU A 20 -24.54 -11.00 6.09
CA GLU A 20 -25.11 -11.48 4.81
C GLU A 20 -24.98 -10.42 3.72
N ASN A 21 -25.17 -9.14 4.06
CA ASN A 21 -25.04 -8.04 3.12
C ASN A 21 -23.57 -7.82 2.71
N GLU A 22 -22.63 -7.88 3.66
CA GLU A 22 -21.18 -7.80 3.40
C GLU A 22 -20.70 -8.96 2.51
N ARG A 23 -21.11 -10.21 2.81
CA ARG A 23 -20.78 -11.36 1.94
C ARG A 23 -21.35 -11.21 0.53
N SER A 24 -22.58 -10.71 0.42
CA SER A 24 -23.19 -10.46 -0.89
C SER A 24 -22.45 -9.36 -1.67
N ASN A 25 -21.95 -8.33 -0.97
CA ASN A 25 -21.16 -7.27 -1.57
C ASN A 25 -19.78 -7.78 -2.01
N GLU A 26 -19.10 -8.60 -1.21
CA GLU A 26 -17.84 -9.23 -1.60
C GLU A 26 -18.00 -10.12 -2.84
N GLU A 27 -19.08 -10.88 -2.93
CA GLU A 27 -19.36 -11.73 -4.09
C GLU A 27 -19.67 -10.89 -5.34
N ASN A 28 -20.38 -9.78 -5.17
CA ASN A 28 -20.64 -8.80 -6.24
C ASN A 28 -19.36 -8.07 -6.70
N GLU A 29 -18.40 -7.82 -5.82
CA GLU A 29 -17.11 -7.22 -6.19
C GLU A 29 -16.24 -8.20 -7.00
N ARG A 30 -16.30 -9.50 -6.69
CA ARG A 30 -15.52 -10.54 -7.39
C ARG A 30 -15.90 -10.73 -8.85
N ILE A 31 -17.14 -10.42 -9.22
CA ILE A 31 -17.62 -10.52 -10.61
C ILE A 31 -17.25 -9.28 -11.46
N LEU A 32 -16.70 -8.23 -10.86
CA LEU A 32 -16.28 -7.05 -11.61
C LEU A 32 -15.16 -7.42 -12.59
N PRO A 33 -15.16 -6.87 -13.82
CA PRO A 33 -14.15 -7.20 -14.83
C PRO A 33 -12.71 -7.06 -14.34
N GLY A 34 -12.43 -6.02 -13.54
CA GLY A 34 -11.11 -5.81 -12.95
C GLY A 34 -10.73 -6.92 -11.96
N ALA A 35 -11.65 -7.34 -11.10
CA ALA A 35 -11.42 -8.43 -10.14
C ALA A 35 -11.21 -9.78 -10.85
N VAL A 36 -11.98 -10.05 -11.91
CA VAL A 36 -11.82 -11.26 -12.73
C VAL A 36 -10.46 -11.28 -13.45
N ILE A 37 -10.02 -10.14 -13.98
CA ILE A 37 -8.69 -10.01 -14.60
C ILE A 37 -7.59 -10.23 -13.56
N ALA A 38 -7.65 -9.55 -12.41
CA ALA A 38 -6.67 -9.66 -11.34
C ALA A 38 -6.63 -11.05 -10.69
N GLY A 39 -7.75 -11.79 -10.72
CA GLY A 39 -7.84 -13.15 -10.21
C GLY A 39 -7.04 -14.18 -11.01
N ASN A 40 -6.60 -13.85 -12.23
CA ASN A 40 -5.77 -14.73 -13.06
C ASN A 40 -4.41 -14.07 -13.35
N SER A 41 -3.35 -14.65 -12.80
CA SER A 41 -1.98 -14.18 -12.98
C SER A 41 -1.55 -14.09 -14.44
N ASP A 42 -2.08 -14.94 -15.32
CA ASP A 42 -1.72 -14.94 -16.74
C ASP A 42 -2.30 -13.71 -17.45
N HIS A 43 -3.48 -13.22 -17.04
CA HIS A 43 -4.05 -11.99 -17.61
C HIS A 43 -3.22 -10.76 -17.20
N VAL A 44 -2.81 -10.69 -15.94
CA VAL A 44 -1.97 -9.59 -15.45
C VAL A 44 -0.59 -9.65 -16.11
N ARG A 45 -0.01 -10.85 -16.23
CA ARG A 45 1.23 -11.09 -16.98
C ARG A 45 1.13 -10.67 -18.42
N PHE A 46 0.04 -11.03 -19.08
CA PHE A 46 -0.22 -10.62 -20.44
C PHE A 46 -0.20 -9.09 -20.56
N LEU A 47 -0.83 -8.35 -19.64
CA LEU A 47 -0.90 -6.89 -19.74
C LEU A 47 0.47 -6.21 -19.57
N TYR A 48 1.30 -6.57 -18.59
CA TYR A 48 2.62 -5.92 -18.47
C TYR A 48 3.58 -6.37 -19.58
N THR A 49 3.43 -7.61 -20.07
CA THR A 49 4.18 -8.09 -21.24
C THR A 49 3.75 -7.33 -22.51
N LEU A 50 2.46 -7.04 -22.67
CA LEU A 50 1.94 -6.24 -23.77
C LEU A 50 2.48 -4.80 -23.71
N ALA A 51 2.65 -4.25 -22.51
CA ALA A 51 3.31 -2.97 -22.32
C ALA A 51 4.80 -3.02 -22.69
N ASP A 52 5.52 -4.10 -22.34
CA ASP A 52 6.90 -4.33 -22.75
C ASP A 52 7.04 -4.47 -24.28
N ILE A 53 6.11 -5.16 -24.94
CA ILE A 53 6.05 -5.24 -26.41
C ILE A 53 5.82 -3.84 -27.00
N GLY A 54 4.88 -3.07 -26.44
CA GLY A 54 4.63 -1.69 -26.86
C GLY A 54 5.90 -0.84 -26.77
N TYR A 55 6.69 -1.00 -25.70
CA TYR A 55 7.99 -0.36 -25.56
C TYR A 55 9.01 -0.84 -26.61
N ALA A 56 9.20 -2.16 -26.75
CA ALA A 56 10.20 -2.75 -27.65
C ALA A 56 10.00 -2.35 -29.13
N TYR A 57 8.75 -2.13 -29.55
CA TYR A 57 8.42 -1.70 -30.92
C TYR A 57 8.13 -0.19 -31.05
N GLY A 58 8.36 0.61 -30.00
CA GLY A 58 8.10 2.05 -30.02
C GLY A 58 6.61 2.43 -30.16
N ASN A 59 5.69 1.50 -29.89
CA ASN A 59 4.25 1.72 -29.92
C ASN A 59 3.77 2.23 -28.55
N ASN A 60 3.90 3.54 -28.36
CA ASN A 60 3.50 4.23 -27.12
C ASN A 60 2.00 4.10 -26.81
N TYR A 61 1.14 3.99 -27.84
CA TYR A 61 -0.29 3.80 -27.64
C TYR A 61 -0.58 2.44 -27.00
N LEU A 62 -0.04 1.36 -27.57
CA LEU A 62 -0.22 0.00 -27.04
C LEU A 62 0.28 -0.10 -25.60
N ARG A 63 1.48 0.44 -25.36
CA ARG A 63 2.08 0.47 -24.02
C ARG A 63 1.19 1.19 -23.01
N LYS A 64 0.74 2.40 -23.37
CA LYS A 64 -0.12 3.21 -22.51
C LYS A 64 -1.44 2.52 -22.23
N SER A 65 -2.12 2.00 -23.26
CA SER A 65 -3.40 1.30 -23.09
C SER A 65 -3.27 0.07 -22.20
N ALA A 66 -2.22 -0.74 -22.35
CA ALA A 66 -1.96 -1.87 -21.48
C ALA A 66 -1.69 -1.44 -20.02
N SER A 67 -0.91 -0.37 -19.85
CA SER A 67 -0.61 0.21 -18.54
C SER A 67 -1.85 0.82 -17.88
N ASP A 68 -2.72 1.48 -18.63
CA ASP A 68 -3.97 2.07 -18.17
C ASP A 68 -4.94 1.00 -17.68
N VAL A 69 -5.04 -0.15 -18.36
CA VAL A 69 -5.82 -1.29 -17.86
C VAL A 69 -5.22 -1.83 -16.58
N LEU A 70 -3.89 -2.04 -16.53
CA LEU A 70 -3.21 -2.43 -15.28
C LEU A 70 -3.47 -1.43 -14.15
N ASN A 71 -3.54 -0.13 -14.44
CA ASN A 71 -3.82 0.96 -13.49
C ASN A 71 -5.20 0.86 -12.83
N GLN A 72 -6.14 0.17 -13.47
CA GLN A 72 -7.54 0.11 -13.04
C GLN A 72 -7.92 -1.22 -12.36
N ILE A 73 -7.13 -2.27 -12.52
CA ILE A 73 -7.39 -3.54 -11.85
C ILE A 73 -6.89 -3.52 -10.39
N PRO A 74 -7.55 -4.24 -9.47
CA PRO A 74 -7.02 -4.43 -8.14
C PRO A 74 -5.71 -5.24 -8.17
N PRO A 75 -4.89 -5.16 -7.11
CA PRO A 75 -3.72 -6.01 -6.96
C PRO A 75 -4.00 -7.50 -7.14
N ASP A 76 -3.19 -8.19 -7.94
CA ASP A 76 -3.32 -9.64 -8.13
C ASP A 76 -2.65 -10.44 -7.01
N THR A 77 -3.21 -11.61 -6.71
CA THR A 77 -2.77 -12.45 -5.60
C THR A 77 -1.30 -12.87 -5.71
N MET A 78 -0.81 -13.09 -6.93
CA MET A 78 0.57 -13.55 -7.15
C MET A 78 1.57 -12.45 -6.82
N SER A 79 1.36 -11.23 -7.32
CA SER A 79 2.20 -10.07 -7.01
C SER A 79 2.14 -9.71 -5.52
N VAL A 80 0.96 -9.78 -4.91
CA VAL A 80 0.81 -9.54 -3.46
C VAL A 80 1.61 -10.57 -2.65
N THR A 81 1.49 -11.85 -2.99
CA THR A 81 2.21 -12.93 -2.29
C THR A 81 3.73 -12.79 -2.45
N MET A 82 4.19 -12.47 -3.66
CA MET A 82 5.60 -12.23 -3.94
C MET A 82 6.15 -11.05 -3.13
N LEU A 83 5.44 -9.92 -3.12
CA LEU A 83 5.88 -8.74 -2.38
C LEU A 83 5.89 -8.98 -0.88
N LYS A 84 4.90 -9.69 -0.33
CA LYS A 84 4.93 -10.15 1.08
C LYS A 84 6.19 -10.95 1.37
N GLY A 85 6.51 -11.97 0.55
CA GLY A 85 7.72 -12.77 0.72
C GLY A 85 9.01 -11.97 0.61
N LEU A 86 9.09 -10.99 -0.31
CA LEU A 86 10.25 -10.10 -0.43
C LEU A 86 10.42 -9.19 0.79
N VAL A 87 9.32 -8.66 1.32
CA VAL A 87 9.36 -7.83 2.53
C VAL A 87 9.75 -8.66 3.74
N GLU A 88 9.16 -9.86 3.89
CA GLU A 88 9.45 -10.84 4.96
C GLU A 88 10.92 -11.27 5.00
N SER A 89 11.53 -11.44 3.82
CA SER A 89 12.94 -11.80 3.71
C SER A 89 13.89 -10.60 3.75
N GLY A 90 13.39 -9.36 3.79
CA GLY A 90 14.20 -8.15 3.71
C GLY A 90 14.89 -7.96 2.35
N GLN A 91 14.40 -8.63 1.31
CA GLN A 91 15.00 -8.70 -0.02
C GLN A 91 14.33 -7.77 -1.04
N LEU A 92 13.60 -6.74 -0.57
CA LEU A 92 12.92 -5.82 -1.48
C LEU A 92 13.88 -5.13 -2.45
N PHE A 93 15.17 -4.94 -2.09
CA PHE A 93 16.20 -4.41 -2.96
C PHE A 93 16.38 -5.19 -4.29
N ASN A 94 15.96 -6.46 -4.33
CA ASN A 94 15.97 -7.29 -5.54
C ASN A 94 14.86 -6.94 -6.56
N LEU A 95 14.02 -5.97 -6.26
CA LEU A 95 12.92 -5.55 -7.13
C LEU A 95 13.40 -4.87 -8.43
N LEU A 96 14.32 -3.90 -8.33
CA LEU A 96 14.79 -3.10 -9.46
C LEU A 96 15.75 -3.81 -10.44
N PRO A 97 16.56 -4.80 -10.05
CA PRO A 97 17.42 -5.55 -10.97
C PRO A 97 16.72 -6.30 -12.11
N SER A 98 15.38 -6.31 -12.17
CA SER A 98 14.62 -7.00 -13.23
C SER A 98 14.87 -6.46 -14.64
N GLU A 99 14.72 -7.33 -15.64
CA GLU A 99 14.83 -7.03 -17.07
C GLU A 99 13.56 -6.34 -17.62
N SER A 100 12.39 -6.56 -17.02
CA SER A 100 11.11 -5.98 -17.47
C SER A 100 10.76 -4.72 -16.67
N SER A 101 10.80 -3.56 -17.34
CA SER A 101 10.41 -2.28 -16.75
C SER A 101 8.94 -2.23 -16.32
N ASN A 102 8.03 -2.75 -17.15
CA ASN A 102 6.60 -2.63 -16.86
C ASN A 102 6.18 -3.61 -15.76
N TYR A 103 6.90 -4.73 -15.58
CA TYR A 103 6.73 -5.60 -14.43
C TYR A 103 7.18 -4.94 -13.12
N VAL A 104 8.35 -4.29 -13.11
CA VAL A 104 8.81 -3.51 -11.94
C VAL A 104 7.80 -2.42 -11.58
N LEU A 105 7.31 -1.69 -12.59
CA LEU A 105 6.30 -0.66 -12.42
C LEU A 105 5.00 -1.23 -11.82
N HIS A 106 4.54 -2.39 -12.31
CA HIS A 106 3.39 -3.09 -11.74
C HIS A 106 3.60 -3.46 -10.27
N LEU A 107 4.76 -4.01 -9.92
CA LEU A 107 5.06 -4.39 -8.54
C LEU A 107 5.15 -3.19 -7.60
N LEU A 108 5.74 -2.07 -8.03
CA LEU A 108 5.78 -0.82 -7.24
C LEU A 108 4.37 -0.29 -6.97
N ARG A 109 3.48 -0.42 -7.95
CA ARG A 109 2.08 -0.03 -7.82
C ARG A 109 1.32 -0.92 -6.85
N VAL A 110 1.51 -2.23 -6.95
CA VAL A 110 0.93 -3.18 -5.98
C VAL A 110 1.45 -2.88 -4.57
N LEU A 111 2.76 -2.66 -4.41
CA LEU A 111 3.37 -2.30 -3.14
C LEU A 111 2.74 -1.02 -2.57
N HIS A 112 2.62 0.02 -3.39
CA HIS A 112 1.96 1.27 -2.98
C HIS A 112 0.51 1.01 -2.52
N SER A 113 -0.28 0.25 -3.27
CA SER A 113 -1.67 -0.07 -2.91
C SER A 113 -1.81 -0.85 -1.60
N LEU A 114 -0.84 -1.72 -1.29
CA LEU A 114 -0.79 -2.45 -0.01
C LEU A 114 -0.45 -1.52 1.17
N LEU A 115 0.34 -0.47 0.93
CA LEU A 115 0.73 0.50 1.95
C LEU A 115 -0.28 1.63 2.12
N LEU A 116 -1.01 1.98 1.07
CA LEU A 116 -1.93 3.11 1.03
C LEU A 116 -3.29 2.66 0.45
N PRO A 117 -4.09 1.91 1.22
CA PRO A 117 -5.37 1.40 0.75
C PRO A 117 -6.37 2.53 0.53
N CYS A 118 -7.26 2.37 -0.47
CA CYS A 118 -8.27 3.36 -0.85
C CYS A 118 -9.23 3.75 0.29
N ASN A 119 -9.39 2.88 1.29
CA ASN A 119 -10.31 3.08 2.42
C ASN A 119 -9.66 3.81 3.61
N GLY A 120 -8.60 4.58 3.38
CA GLY A 120 -7.80 5.26 4.42
C GLY A 120 -8.60 6.02 5.49
N HIS A 121 -9.76 6.58 5.15
CA HIS A 121 -10.64 7.34 6.06
C HIS A 121 -11.45 6.45 7.02
N PHE A 122 -11.54 5.14 6.77
CA PHE A 122 -12.26 4.19 7.62
C PHE A 122 -11.32 3.23 8.36
N MET A 123 -10.01 3.43 8.22
CA MET A 123 -9.01 2.61 8.90
C MET A 123 -8.95 2.99 10.38
N ILE A 124 -9.24 2.02 11.25
CA ILE A 124 -9.14 2.18 12.71
C ILE A 124 -7.75 1.74 13.19
N GLU A 125 -7.17 0.74 12.51
CA GLU A 125 -5.90 0.10 12.83
C GLU A 125 -5.04 -0.04 11.55
N ALA A 126 -3.73 -0.20 11.72
CA ALA A 126 -2.84 -0.47 10.60
C ALA A 126 -3.00 -1.92 10.11
N THR A 127 -2.75 -2.15 8.83
CA THR A 127 -2.67 -3.52 8.33
C THR A 127 -1.37 -4.17 8.81
N GLU A 128 -1.38 -5.50 9.01
CA GLU A 128 -0.16 -6.25 9.36
C GLU A 128 0.97 -6.00 8.35
N PHE A 129 0.62 -5.88 7.06
CA PHE A 129 1.61 -5.60 6.02
C PHE A 129 2.26 -4.22 6.19
N GLN A 130 1.50 -3.18 6.54
CA GLN A 130 2.05 -1.83 6.78
C GLN A 130 3.03 -1.84 7.96
N ILE A 131 2.63 -2.45 9.08
CA ILE A 131 3.48 -2.55 10.27
C ILE A 131 4.75 -3.32 9.94
N PHE A 132 4.61 -4.50 9.34
CA PHE A 132 5.74 -5.36 9.00
C PHE A 132 6.69 -4.71 7.99
N PHE A 133 6.16 -4.04 6.96
CA PHE A 133 6.98 -3.31 5.99
C PHE A 133 7.83 -2.25 6.67
N LEU A 134 7.23 -1.44 7.56
CA LEU A 134 7.89 -0.34 8.24
C LEU A 134 8.95 -0.81 9.25
N THR A 135 8.79 -1.99 9.84
CA THR A 135 9.76 -2.56 10.79
C THR A 135 10.85 -3.38 10.10
N SER A 136 10.60 -3.86 8.88
CA SER A 136 11.59 -4.59 8.07
C SER A 136 12.62 -3.68 7.39
N PRO A 137 13.84 -4.18 7.04
CA PRO A 137 14.83 -3.48 6.22
C PRO A 137 14.32 -3.01 4.85
N SER A 138 13.19 -3.57 4.40
CA SER A 138 12.58 -3.24 3.11
C SER A 138 12.12 -1.78 3.02
N CYS A 139 11.79 -1.13 4.14
CA CYS A 139 11.47 0.30 4.12
C CYS A 139 12.69 1.16 3.72
N LEU A 140 13.90 0.77 4.14
CA LEU A 140 15.14 1.46 3.76
C LEU A 140 15.51 1.25 2.30
N ALA A 141 15.19 0.07 1.74
CA ALA A 141 15.45 -0.24 0.34
C ALA A 141 14.80 0.79 -0.61
N VAL A 142 13.65 1.38 -0.24
CA VAL A 142 12.99 2.44 -1.01
C VAL A 142 13.89 3.67 -1.17
N PHE A 143 14.62 4.07 -0.12
CA PHE A 143 15.57 5.18 -0.19
C PHE A 143 16.82 4.80 -0.97
N SER A 144 17.34 3.58 -0.78
CA SER A 144 18.47 3.08 -1.58
C SER A 144 18.18 3.10 -3.08
N PHE A 145 16.93 2.84 -3.48
CA PHE A 145 16.50 2.98 -4.88
C PHE A 145 16.48 4.41 -5.39
N LEU A 146 16.08 5.36 -4.55
CA LEU A 146 16.08 6.79 -4.90
C LEU A 146 17.48 7.39 -4.93
N GLU A 147 18.42 6.82 -4.16
CA GLU A 147 19.83 7.21 -4.14
C GLU A 147 20.63 6.65 -5.32
N ASP A 148 20.17 5.57 -5.96
CA ASP A 148 20.84 4.97 -7.11
C ASP A 148 20.63 5.81 -8.39
N PRO A 149 21.64 6.52 -8.91
CA PRO A 149 21.49 7.32 -10.11
C PRO A 149 21.20 6.48 -11.35
N GLN A 150 21.50 5.17 -11.34
CA GLN A 150 21.22 4.27 -12.46
C GLN A 150 19.73 4.15 -12.75
N ILE A 151 18.86 4.38 -11.75
CA ILE A 151 17.42 4.31 -11.92
C ILE A 151 16.90 5.30 -12.98
N LEU A 152 17.61 6.42 -13.18
CA LEU A 152 17.26 7.46 -14.13
C LEU A 152 17.73 7.16 -15.56
N CYS A 153 18.61 6.17 -15.74
CA CYS A 153 19.23 5.86 -17.03
C CYS A 153 18.96 4.43 -17.49
N ARG A 154 18.25 3.63 -16.70
CA ARG A 154 18.05 2.19 -16.94
C ARG A 154 17.03 1.90 -18.03
N TRP A 155 16.00 2.74 -18.14
CA TRP A 155 14.91 2.59 -19.10
C TRP A 155 14.60 3.93 -19.77
N ASP A 156 13.56 3.99 -20.58
CA ASP A 156 13.11 5.25 -21.17
C ASP A 156 12.64 6.27 -20.10
N GLU A 157 12.57 7.53 -20.51
CA GLU A 157 12.17 8.67 -19.67
C GLU A 157 10.81 8.45 -18.98
N TYR A 158 9.85 7.83 -19.65
CA TYR A 158 8.53 7.59 -19.10
C TYR A 158 8.58 6.58 -17.94
N VAL A 159 9.29 5.46 -18.08
CA VAL A 159 9.47 4.48 -16.99
C VAL A 159 10.20 5.12 -15.84
N CYS A 160 11.35 5.75 -16.11
CA CYS A 160 12.21 6.29 -15.06
C CYS A 160 11.45 7.32 -14.24
N SER A 161 10.74 8.24 -14.90
CA SER A 161 9.89 9.24 -14.24
C SER A 161 8.79 8.58 -13.40
N THR A 162 8.14 7.54 -13.93
CA THR A 162 7.03 6.88 -13.23
C THR A 162 7.52 6.06 -12.03
N ILE A 163 8.64 5.35 -12.17
CA ILE A 163 9.27 4.60 -11.07
C ILE A 163 9.67 5.55 -9.94
N VAL A 164 10.36 6.65 -10.26
CA VAL A 164 10.74 7.68 -9.27
C VAL A 164 9.50 8.25 -8.60
N TRP A 165 8.43 8.51 -9.35
CA TRP A 165 7.17 8.99 -8.77
C TRP A 165 6.55 8.01 -7.78
N TRP A 166 6.50 6.70 -8.09
CA TRP A 166 6.00 5.69 -7.15
C TRP A 166 6.88 5.56 -5.91
N LEU A 167 8.21 5.51 -6.10
CA LEU A 167 9.17 5.45 -4.99
C LEU A 167 9.05 6.70 -4.09
N ALA A 168 8.90 7.89 -4.66
CA ALA A 168 8.72 9.12 -3.91
C ALA A 168 7.41 9.12 -3.10
N ASN A 169 6.31 8.57 -3.63
CA ASN A 169 5.06 8.45 -2.89
C ASN A 169 5.17 7.45 -1.73
N ILE A 170 5.85 6.33 -1.94
CA ILE A 170 6.12 5.35 -0.86
C ILE A 170 7.06 5.97 0.19
N ALA A 171 8.13 6.64 -0.23
CA ALA A 171 9.06 7.34 0.67
C ALA A 171 8.35 8.43 1.48
N LYS A 172 7.44 9.19 0.84
CA LYS A 172 6.60 10.16 1.53
C LYS A 172 5.78 9.51 2.64
N PHE A 173 5.13 8.37 2.37
CA PHE A 173 4.42 7.62 3.41
C PHE A 173 5.34 7.21 4.57
N ILE A 174 6.50 6.61 4.28
CA ILE A 174 7.48 6.19 5.29
C ILE A 174 7.90 7.39 6.16
N LEU A 175 8.28 8.50 5.54
CA LEU A 175 8.72 9.71 6.23
C LEU A 175 7.63 10.33 7.10
N PHE A 176 6.38 10.37 6.63
CA PHE A 176 5.26 10.89 7.41
C PHE A 176 4.97 10.03 8.63
N VAL A 177 4.99 8.70 8.49
CA VAL A 177 4.81 7.77 9.61
C VAL A 177 5.97 7.89 10.59
N ALA A 178 7.22 7.89 10.12
CA ALA A 178 8.41 8.02 10.96
C ALA A 178 8.42 9.35 11.72
N ALA A 179 8.12 10.47 11.05
CA ALA A 179 8.00 11.78 11.69
C ALA A 179 6.91 11.80 12.77
N ARG A 180 5.76 11.19 12.50
CA ARG A 180 4.66 11.11 13.47
C ARG A 180 5.00 10.20 14.66
N LEU A 181 5.65 9.07 14.41
CA LEU A 181 6.12 8.16 15.46
C LEU A 181 7.14 8.86 16.37
N LYS A 182 8.12 9.55 15.78
CA LYS A 182 9.09 10.36 16.52
C LYS A 182 8.42 11.43 17.38
N TYR A 183 7.43 12.13 16.82
CA TYR A 183 6.63 13.11 17.56
C TYR A 183 5.96 12.49 18.78
N LEU A 184 5.21 11.38 18.60
CA LEU A 184 4.49 10.69 19.68
C LEU A 184 5.41 10.29 20.85
N ARG A 185 6.65 9.89 20.56
CA ARG A 185 7.63 9.51 21.59
C ARG A 185 8.27 10.68 22.31
N THR A 186 8.46 11.80 21.61
CA THR A 186 9.07 13.00 22.21
C THR A 186 8.11 13.78 23.09
N THR A 187 6.81 13.77 22.80
CA THR A 187 5.80 14.55 23.53
C THR A 187 5.08 13.73 24.61
N GLY A 188 5.81 12.83 25.29
CA GLY A 188 5.29 11.84 26.24
C GLY A 188 3.94 12.16 26.88
N VAL A 189 2.95 11.32 26.57
CA VAL A 189 1.60 11.25 27.17
C VAL A 189 0.72 12.48 26.88
N ASP A 190 -0.46 12.22 26.31
CA ASP A 190 -1.53 13.17 25.95
C ASP A 190 -1.30 14.06 24.72
N GLY A 191 -1.57 13.48 23.55
CA GLY A 191 -1.51 14.22 22.29
C GLY A 191 -2.38 13.65 21.19
N SER A 192 -3.71 13.67 21.38
CA SER A 192 -4.65 13.66 20.25
C SER A 192 -4.44 14.84 19.28
N GLY A 193 -3.50 15.75 19.59
CA GLY A 193 -2.97 16.79 18.72
C GLY A 193 -2.47 16.22 17.40
N CYS A 194 -3.33 16.31 16.39
CA CYS A 194 -3.00 16.19 14.99
C CYS A 194 -1.85 17.16 14.69
N PHE A 195 -0.75 16.67 14.13
CA PHE A 195 0.41 17.47 13.74
C PHE A 195 -0.09 18.60 12.82
N GLU A 196 -0.16 19.86 13.26
CA GLU A 196 -0.68 20.96 12.43
C GLU A 196 0.29 21.27 11.28
N THR A 197 0.21 20.51 10.20
CA THR A 197 0.72 20.94 8.89
C THR A 197 -0.13 22.12 8.41
N GLY A 198 0.52 23.23 8.07
CA GLY A 198 -0.10 24.52 7.78
C GLY A 198 -1.29 24.49 6.80
N ARG A 199 -2.21 25.43 7.01
CA ARG A 199 -3.51 25.60 6.32
C ARG A 199 -3.41 25.61 4.79
N ILE A 200 -3.83 24.52 4.17
CA ILE A 200 -5.02 24.30 3.30
C ILE A 200 -4.81 22.85 2.86
N ILE A 201 -5.46 21.93 3.56
CA ILE A 201 -5.29 20.49 3.31
C ILE A 201 -6.44 20.11 2.40
N ASP A 202 -6.12 19.78 1.14
CA ASP A 202 -7.08 19.15 0.23
C ASP A 202 -7.64 17.86 0.86
N ARG A 203 -8.84 17.42 0.45
CA ARG A 203 -9.51 16.25 1.03
C ARG A 203 -8.60 15.02 1.00
N GLU A 204 -7.90 14.81 -0.10
CA GLU A 204 -6.97 13.68 -0.28
C GLU A 204 -5.79 13.74 0.69
N GLN A 205 -5.22 14.93 0.91
CA GLN A 205 -4.12 15.12 1.86
C GLN A 205 -4.57 14.91 3.31
N THR A 206 -5.83 15.20 3.61
CA THR A 206 -6.42 14.96 4.94
C THR A 206 -6.52 13.46 5.20
N VAL A 207 -7.07 12.70 4.24
CA VAL A 207 -7.17 11.23 4.31
C VAL A 207 -5.78 10.59 4.45
N PHE A 208 -4.81 11.04 3.64
CA PHE A 208 -3.44 10.54 3.72
C PHE A 208 -2.82 10.77 5.11
N LYS A 209 -3.02 11.96 5.68
CA LYS A 209 -2.48 12.32 7.00
C LYS A 209 -3.14 11.49 8.10
N GLU A 210 -4.45 11.30 8.04
CA GLU A 210 -5.20 10.47 8.98
C GLU A 210 -4.68 9.03 8.95
N LEU A 211 -4.53 8.45 7.77
CA LEU A 211 -3.94 7.12 7.58
C LEU A 211 -2.54 7.03 8.21
N CYS A 212 -1.65 7.99 7.94
CA CYS A 212 -0.31 8.00 8.54
C CYS A 212 -0.38 8.11 10.08
N CYS A 213 -1.35 8.84 10.63
CA CYS A 213 -1.54 8.97 12.07
C CYS A 213 -2.03 7.67 12.71
N VAL A 214 -2.95 6.95 12.05
CA VAL A 214 -3.43 5.64 12.49
C VAL A 214 -2.26 4.65 12.51
N VAL A 215 -1.51 4.57 11.41
CA VAL A 215 -0.36 3.65 11.31
C VAL A 215 0.72 3.96 12.34
N ALA A 216 1.08 5.24 12.53
CA ALA A 216 2.09 5.62 13.52
C ALA A 216 1.65 5.31 14.96
N ARG A 217 0.35 5.46 15.28
CA ARG A 217 -0.18 5.14 16.60
C ARG A 217 -0.14 3.64 16.86
N ASP A 218 -0.63 2.84 15.90
CA ASP A 218 -0.63 1.38 16.04
C ASP A 218 0.79 0.83 16.16
N LEU A 219 1.71 1.34 15.33
CA LEU A 219 3.13 1.01 15.42
C LEU A 219 3.72 1.40 16.78
N ASN A 220 3.37 2.55 17.34
CA ASN A 220 3.85 2.95 18.67
C ASN A 220 3.36 1.99 19.75
N ASN A 221 2.07 1.62 19.74
CA ASN A 221 1.47 0.69 20.69
C ASN A 221 2.17 -0.68 20.65
N ARG A 222 2.36 -1.24 19.44
CA ARG A 222 3.03 -2.54 19.26
C ARG A 222 4.48 -2.52 19.74
N ILE A 223 5.16 -1.39 19.58
CA ILE A 223 6.52 -1.25 20.09
C ILE A 223 6.56 -1.13 21.63
N GLU A 224 5.58 -0.46 22.25
CA GLU A 224 5.47 -0.43 23.71
C GLU A 224 5.21 -1.84 24.27
N GLU A 225 4.48 -2.68 23.54
CA GLU A 225 4.24 -4.08 23.89
C GLU A 225 5.45 -4.99 23.63
N ASN A 226 6.21 -4.75 22.55
CA ASN A 226 7.40 -5.51 22.20
C ASN A 226 8.53 -4.61 21.66
N PRO A 227 9.50 -4.24 22.52
CA PRO A 227 10.58 -3.32 22.14
C PRO A 227 11.62 -3.93 21.18
N GLU A 228 11.62 -5.25 20.94
CA GLU A 228 12.51 -5.89 19.95
C GLU A 228 12.11 -5.61 18.50
N ILE A 229 10.92 -5.03 18.27
CA ILE A 229 10.41 -4.66 16.94
C ILE A 229 11.20 -3.46 16.33
N ILE A 230 12.14 -2.87 17.07
CA ILE A 230 12.75 -1.58 16.73
C ILE A 230 14.21 -1.70 16.30
N GLU A 231 14.48 -1.34 15.04
CA GLU A 231 15.71 -0.61 14.69
C GLU A 231 15.52 0.17 13.39
N THR A 232 14.84 -0.44 12.43
CA THR A 232 14.85 0.04 11.04
C THR A 232 14.16 1.39 10.82
N ILE A 233 12.93 1.60 11.30
CA ILE A 233 12.19 2.86 11.02
C ILE A 233 12.84 4.10 11.64
N PHE A 234 13.64 3.92 12.70
CA PHE A 234 14.37 5.03 13.34
C PHE A 234 15.69 5.39 12.64
N GLN A 235 16.13 4.56 11.69
CA GLN A 235 17.27 4.85 10.84
C GLN A 235 16.91 5.77 9.67
N VAL A 236 15.61 5.99 9.43
CA VAL A 236 15.05 6.98 8.48
C VAL A 236 15.06 8.37 9.07
#